data_AF-A0A426QS05-F1
#
_entry.id   AF-A0A426QS05-F1
#
_cell.length_a   1.000
_cell.length_b   1.000
_cell.length_c   1.000
_cell.angle_alpha   90.00
_cell.angle_beta   90.00
_cell.angle_gamma   90.00
#
_symmetry.space_group_name_H-M   'P 1'
#
loop_
_entity.id
_entity.type
_entity.pdbx_description
1 polymer ?
#
loop_
_entity_poly.entity_id
_entity_poly.type
_entity_poly.pdbx_seq_one_letter_code
_entity_poly.pdbx_strand_id
1 'polypeptide(L)'
;MSRFALGCFRTTARPAGDETLFSVPAAQRRLAITTGSFTQALRRHTGRPVVVRRLAEGWRGHVAGRWPTPRVTRVWERRVRLESGDARVDALTEVVGPLTPRLHRAITGLADTPLMEVLARQPLCRRLSFRVSLQGGRISRETVYRILLARVRVTEWFDIDAC
;
A
#
# COMPACT_ATOMS: atom_id res chain seq x y z
N MET A 1 -13.52 13.99 8.07
CA MET A 1 -13.00 12.65 7.70
C MET A 1 -14.13 11.63 7.88
N SER A 2 -14.44 10.82 6.87
CA SER A 2 -15.53 9.84 6.92
C SER A 2 -15.27 8.76 7.98
N ARG A 3 -16.30 8.34 8.73
CA ARG A 3 -16.22 7.28 9.78
C ARG A 3 -15.58 5.98 9.27
N PHE A 4 -15.65 5.70 7.96
CA PHE A 4 -15.05 4.53 7.32
C PHE A 4 -13.51 4.59 7.22
N ALA A 5 -12.93 5.79 7.06
CA ALA A 5 -11.48 5.97 7.01
C ALA A 5 -10.80 5.62 8.34
N LEU A 6 -11.54 5.71 9.46
CA LEU A 6 -11.00 5.39 10.77
C LEU A 6 -10.66 3.90 10.91
N GLY A 7 -11.37 2.97 10.24
CA GLY A 7 -11.12 1.53 10.40
C GLY A 7 -9.81 1.04 9.80
N CYS A 8 -9.54 1.41 8.54
CA CYS A 8 -8.32 0.99 7.85
C CYS A 8 -7.04 1.58 8.48
N PHE A 9 -7.13 2.76 9.10
CA PHE A 9 -5.95 3.55 9.51
C PHE A 9 -5.93 3.88 11.01
N ARG A 10 -6.82 3.27 11.83
CA ARG A 10 -6.95 3.61 13.26
C ARG A 10 -5.72 3.31 14.10
N THR A 11 -4.87 2.39 13.66
CA THR A 11 -3.79 1.91 14.53
C THR A 11 -2.64 2.91 14.50
N THR A 12 -2.31 3.47 15.67
CA THR A 12 -1.14 4.33 15.89
C THR A 12 0.12 3.54 16.20
N ALA A 13 0.02 2.21 16.29
CA ALA A 13 1.16 1.32 16.47
C ALA A 13 2.19 1.55 15.36
N ARG A 14 3.45 1.66 15.75
CA ARG A 14 4.57 1.76 14.81
C ARG A 14 4.62 0.49 13.93
N PRO A 15 5.09 0.61 12.67
CA PRO A 15 5.31 -0.57 11.85
C PRO A 15 6.34 -1.48 12.52
N ALA A 16 6.17 -2.79 12.35
CA ALA A 16 7.24 -3.72 12.69
C ALA A 16 8.46 -3.46 11.77
N GLY A 17 9.66 -3.55 12.31
CA GLY A 17 10.89 -3.26 11.57
C GLY A 17 11.26 -1.77 11.54
N ASP A 18 10.60 -0.90 12.31
CA ASP A 18 10.94 0.53 12.35
C ASP A 18 12.37 0.79 12.85
N GLU A 19 12.90 -0.11 13.68
CA GLU A 19 14.27 -0.13 14.15
C GLU A 19 15.30 -0.24 13.02
N THR A 20 14.94 -0.87 11.89
CA THR A 20 15.82 -1.03 10.71
C THR A 20 16.06 0.29 9.98
N LEU A 21 15.29 1.34 10.30
CA LEU A 21 15.37 2.65 9.68
C LEU A 21 16.16 3.66 10.52
N PHE A 22 16.92 3.22 11.53
CA PHE A 22 17.66 4.13 12.42
C PHE A 22 18.67 5.01 11.67
N SER A 23 19.34 4.45 10.66
CA SER A 23 20.33 5.16 9.81
C SER A 23 19.70 5.99 8.69
N VAL A 24 18.37 5.93 8.52
CA VAL A 24 17.66 6.66 7.47
C VAL A 24 17.40 8.10 7.92
N PRO A 25 17.58 9.11 7.04
CA PRO A 25 17.31 10.49 7.44
C PRO A 25 15.84 10.68 7.85
N ALA A 26 15.62 11.62 8.79
CA ALA A 26 14.34 11.71 9.50
C ALA A 26 13.14 11.96 8.58
N ALA A 27 13.33 12.66 7.45
CA ALA A 27 12.27 12.93 6.48
C ALA A 27 11.79 11.65 5.79
N GLN A 28 12.72 10.84 5.29
CA GLN A 28 12.46 9.55 4.64
C GLN A 28 11.92 8.54 5.65
N ARG A 29 12.41 8.55 6.90
CA ARG A 29 11.84 7.72 7.98
C ARG A 29 10.39 8.09 8.28
N ARG A 30 10.05 9.39 8.38
CA ARG A 30 8.65 9.84 8.58
C ARG A 30 7.76 9.43 7.41
N LEU A 31 8.29 9.52 6.19
CA LEU A 31 7.61 9.03 5.01
C LEU A 31 7.37 7.51 5.16
N ALA A 32 8.41 6.72 5.45
CA ALA A 32 8.41 5.26 5.68
C ALA A 32 7.34 4.77 6.66
N ILE A 33 7.25 5.41 7.83
CA ILE A 33 6.38 4.96 8.92
C ILE A 33 4.97 5.57 8.90
N THR A 34 4.63 6.37 7.88
CA THR A 34 3.29 6.93 7.74
C THR A 34 2.23 5.83 7.78
N THR A 35 1.26 5.96 8.69
CA THR A 35 0.15 5.02 8.88
C THR A 35 -1.09 5.33 8.03
N GLY A 36 -1.17 6.54 7.47
CA GLY A 36 -2.24 7.01 6.60
C GLY A 36 -1.94 6.84 5.11
N SER A 37 -2.58 7.67 4.27
CA SER A 37 -2.37 7.67 2.82
C SER A 37 -0.91 7.94 2.46
N PHE A 38 -0.26 6.94 1.85
CA PHE A 38 1.11 7.11 1.35
C PHE A 38 1.18 8.20 0.28
N THR A 39 0.21 8.25 -0.64
CA THR A 39 0.09 9.32 -1.66
C THR A 39 0.04 10.72 -1.03
N GLN A 40 -0.72 10.91 0.05
CA GLN A 40 -0.77 12.20 0.73
C GLN A 40 0.53 12.51 1.49
N ALA A 41 1.15 11.50 2.09
CA ALA A 41 2.44 11.69 2.76
C ALA A 41 3.55 12.02 1.76
N LEU A 42 3.56 11.38 0.59
CA LEU A 42 4.49 11.69 -0.49
C LEU A 42 4.32 13.14 -0.98
N ARG A 43 3.07 13.57 -1.23
CA ARG A 43 2.78 14.98 -1.56
C ARG A 43 3.29 15.96 -0.49
N ARG A 44 3.12 15.63 0.80
CA ARG A 44 3.63 16.48 1.89
C ARG A 44 5.15 16.47 1.99
N HIS A 45 5.77 15.33 1.68
CA HIS A 45 7.22 15.14 1.73
C HIS A 45 7.92 15.95 0.63
N THR A 46 7.39 15.90 -0.59
CA THR A 46 7.99 16.57 -1.76
C THR A 46 7.49 18.00 -1.97
N GLY A 47 6.35 18.36 -1.37
CA GLY A 47 5.64 19.61 -1.66
C GLY A 47 5.02 19.68 -3.06
N ARG A 48 4.98 18.55 -3.81
CA ARG A 48 4.51 18.49 -5.20
C ARG A 48 3.26 17.61 -5.33
N PRO A 49 2.44 17.79 -6.38
CA PRO A 49 1.40 16.82 -6.73
C PRO A 49 1.98 15.42 -6.93
N VAL A 50 1.16 14.39 -6.73
CA VAL A 50 1.54 12.99 -7.02
C VAL A 50 0.78 12.54 -8.26
N VAL A 51 1.52 12.07 -9.26
CA VAL A 51 0.99 11.43 -10.45
C VAL A 51 1.07 9.92 -10.25
N VAL A 52 -0.02 9.21 -10.54
CA VAL A 52 -0.05 7.74 -10.52
C VAL A 52 0.07 7.26 -11.96
N ARG A 53 1.14 6.52 -12.28
CA ARG A 53 1.31 5.87 -13.58
C ARG A 53 1.02 4.38 -13.46
N ARG A 54 0.03 3.92 -14.21
CA ARG A 54 -0.29 2.48 -14.29
C ARG A 54 0.80 1.74 -15.06
N LEU A 55 1.34 0.68 -14.46
CA LEU A 55 2.33 -0.19 -15.10
C LEU A 55 1.71 -1.52 -15.54
N ALA A 56 0.93 -2.16 -14.67
CA ALA A 56 0.23 -3.40 -14.98
C ALA A 56 -0.97 -3.61 -14.06
N GLU A 57 -1.97 -4.34 -14.53
CA GLU A 57 -3.12 -4.74 -13.72
C GLU A 57 -3.71 -6.04 -14.25
N GLY A 58 -4.25 -6.86 -13.36
CA GLY A 58 -5.09 -7.99 -13.72
C GLY A 58 -4.90 -9.21 -12.84
N TRP A 59 -5.66 -10.24 -13.15
CA TRP A 59 -5.58 -11.53 -12.46
C TRP A 59 -4.30 -12.27 -12.83
N ARG A 60 -3.65 -12.87 -11.83
CA ARG A 60 -2.46 -13.72 -11.95
C ARG A 60 -2.70 -15.04 -11.22
N GLY A 61 -2.03 -16.10 -11.66
CA GLY A 61 -1.96 -17.36 -10.92
C GLY A 61 -1.28 -17.13 -9.57
N HIS A 62 -1.75 -17.80 -8.53
CA HIS A 62 -1.13 -17.70 -7.22
C HIS A 62 0.14 -18.56 -7.15
N VAL A 63 1.24 -17.97 -6.68
CA VAL A 63 2.47 -18.70 -6.33
C VAL A 63 2.39 -19.08 -4.85
N ALA A 64 2.54 -20.37 -4.54
CA ALA A 64 2.51 -20.88 -3.17
C ALA A 64 3.51 -20.14 -2.26
N GLY A 65 3.13 -19.89 -1.01
CA GLY A 65 3.96 -19.19 -0.01
C GLY A 65 3.85 -17.66 0.00
N ARG A 66 3.31 -17.02 -1.06
CA ARG A 66 3.15 -15.56 -1.10
C ARG A 66 2.09 -15.04 -0.13
N TRP A 67 1.03 -15.82 0.08
CA TRP A 67 -0.01 -15.55 1.05
C TRP A 67 -0.14 -16.70 2.05
N PRO A 68 -0.35 -16.44 3.35
CA PRO A 68 -0.48 -17.47 4.38
C PRO A 68 -1.85 -18.18 4.34
N THR A 69 -2.43 -18.36 3.16
CA THR A 69 -3.73 -18.98 2.95
C THR A 69 -3.64 -20.06 1.89
N PRO A 70 -3.80 -21.35 2.26
CA PRO A 70 -3.51 -22.48 1.36
C PRO A 70 -4.51 -22.65 0.19
N ARG A 71 -5.59 -21.86 0.12
CA ARG A 71 -6.65 -21.99 -0.90
C ARG A 71 -6.69 -20.85 -1.92
N VAL A 72 -5.69 -19.98 -1.96
CA VAL A 72 -5.65 -18.90 -2.96
C VAL A 72 -5.18 -19.48 -4.30
N THR A 73 -6.05 -19.47 -5.30
CA THR A 73 -5.73 -19.94 -6.66
C THR A 73 -5.46 -18.81 -7.63
N ARG A 74 -6.01 -17.62 -7.37
CA ARG A 74 -5.81 -16.40 -8.16
C ARG A 74 -5.61 -15.20 -7.27
N VAL A 75 -4.74 -14.31 -7.72
CA VAL A 75 -4.46 -13.01 -7.08
C VAL A 75 -4.77 -11.94 -8.11
N TRP A 76 -5.51 -10.91 -7.72
CA TRP A 76 -5.57 -9.70 -8.54
C TRP A 76 -4.37 -8.83 -8.17
N GLU A 77 -3.58 -8.44 -9.16
CA GLU A 77 -2.41 -7.58 -8.99
C GLU A 77 -2.60 -6.24 -9.68
N ARG A 78 -2.11 -5.17 -9.05
CA ARG A 78 -1.94 -3.85 -9.66
C ARG A 78 -0.56 -3.29 -9.33
N ARG A 79 0.18 -2.94 -10.37
CA ARG A 79 1.49 -2.28 -10.28
C ARG A 79 1.36 -0.86 -10.79
N VAL A 80 1.80 0.08 -9.97
CA VAL A 80 1.84 1.50 -10.33
C VAL A 80 3.17 2.11 -9.92
N ARG A 81 3.50 3.23 -10.56
CA ARG A 81 4.56 4.13 -10.11
C ARG A 81 3.93 5.44 -9.66
N LEU A 82 4.27 5.87 -8.46
CA LEU A 82 3.95 7.20 -7.95
C LEU A 82 5.11 8.12 -8.26
N GLU A 83 4.81 9.26 -8.87
CA GLU A 83 5.80 10.27 -9.24
C GLU A 83 5.45 11.61 -8.59
N SER A 84 6.42 12.23 -7.91
CA SER A 84 6.22 13.53 -7.28
C SER A 84 7.53 14.31 -7.23
N GLY A 85 7.70 15.32 -8.10
CA GLY A 85 9.01 15.94 -8.30
C GLY A 85 10.01 14.92 -8.85
N ASP A 86 11.14 14.74 -8.17
CA ASP A 86 12.14 13.72 -8.48
C ASP A 86 11.83 12.37 -7.81
N ALA A 87 10.88 12.35 -6.85
CA ALA A 87 10.50 11.15 -6.15
C ALA A 87 9.82 10.12 -7.04
N ARG A 88 10.31 8.88 -7.00
CA ARG A 88 9.76 7.72 -7.70
C ARG A 88 9.51 6.61 -6.69
N VAL A 89 8.27 6.14 -6.63
CA VAL A 89 7.88 5.03 -5.75
C VAL A 89 7.16 3.98 -6.56
N ASP A 90 7.69 2.77 -6.60
CA ASP A 90 6.97 1.64 -7.16
C ASP A 90 6.01 1.09 -6.09
N ALA A 91 4.80 0.73 -6.50
CA ALA A 91 3.80 0.15 -5.61
C ALA A 91 3.13 -1.05 -6.26
N LEU A 92 2.98 -2.11 -5.47
CA LEU A 92 2.24 -3.31 -5.80
C LEU A 92 1.05 -3.45 -4.86
N THR A 93 -0.12 -3.67 -5.43
CA THR A 93 -1.32 -4.08 -4.72
C THR A 93 -1.66 -5.51 -5.10
N GLU A 94 -1.90 -6.34 -4.12
CA GLU A 94 -2.36 -7.72 -4.29
C GLU A 94 -3.66 -7.92 -3.54
N VAL A 95 -4.65 -8.53 -4.19
CA VAL A 95 -5.94 -8.83 -3.57
C VAL A 95 -6.29 -10.30 -3.72
N VAL A 96 -6.67 -10.92 -2.60
CA VAL A 96 -7.01 -12.34 -2.50
C VAL A 96 -8.28 -12.56 -1.70
N GLY A 97 -8.95 -13.67 -1.99
CA GLY A 97 -10.18 -14.11 -1.33
C GLY A 97 -11.45 -13.67 -2.05
N PRO A 98 -12.63 -13.99 -1.47
CA PRO A 98 -13.91 -13.65 -2.06
C PRO A 98 -14.08 -12.14 -2.16
N LEU A 99 -14.29 -11.64 -3.37
CA LEU A 99 -14.59 -10.24 -3.63
C LEU A 99 -16.10 -10.07 -3.76
N THR A 100 -16.69 -9.19 -2.95
CA THR A 100 -18.05 -8.74 -3.23
C THR A 100 -18.08 -7.97 -4.56
N PRO A 101 -19.19 -7.94 -5.30
CA PRO A 101 -19.26 -7.20 -6.56
C PRO A 101 -18.89 -5.72 -6.42
N ARG A 102 -19.23 -5.11 -5.28
CA ARG A 102 -18.86 -3.73 -4.95
C ARG A 102 -17.35 -3.57 -4.77
N LEU A 103 -16.71 -4.46 -4.02
CA LEU A 103 -15.26 -4.41 -3.83
C LEU A 103 -14.55 -4.69 -5.14
N HIS A 104 -15.00 -5.69 -5.90
CA HIS A 104 -14.47 -6.03 -7.23
C HIS A 104 -14.45 -4.80 -8.15
N ARG A 105 -15.58 -4.10 -8.31
CA ARG A 105 -15.63 -2.87 -9.13
C ARG A 105 -14.79 -1.72 -8.60
N ALA A 106 -14.58 -1.65 -7.28
CA ALA A 106 -13.81 -0.58 -6.69
C ALA A 106 -12.30 -0.79 -6.87
N ILE A 107 -11.83 -2.04 -6.85
CA ILE A 107 -10.42 -2.36 -7.01
C ILE A 107 -10.01 -2.61 -8.46
N THR A 108 -10.88 -3.19 -9.28
CA THR A 108 -10.62 -3.43 -10.70
C THR A 108 -10.97 -2.18 -11.49
N GLY A 109 -10.05 -1.68 -12.32
CA GLY A 109 -10.26 -0.45 -13.08
C GLY A 109 -9.93 0.83 -12.30
N LEU A 110 -9.06 0.74 -11.28
CA LEU A 110 -8.57 1.92 -10.55
C LEU A 110 -7.90 2.97 -11.46
N ALA A 111 -7.37 2.56 -12.61
CA ALA A 111 -6.59 3.41 -13.50
C ALA A 111 -5.53 4.20 -12.71
N ASP A 112 -5.61 5.53 -12.72
CA ASP A 112 -4.68 6.44 -12.04
C ASP A 112 -5.17 6.85 -10.64
N THR A 113 -6.28 6.26 -10.17
CA THR A 113 -6.83 6.53 -8.84
C THR A 113 -5.90 5.95 -7.77
N PRO A 114 -5.54 6.73 -6.73
CA PRO A 114 -4.82 6.21 -5.57
C PRO A 114 -5.67 5.15 -4.86
N LEU A 115 -5.08 3.97 -4.60
CA LEU A 115 -5.77 2.86 -3.93
C LEU A 115 -6.40 3.27 -2.59
N MET A 116 -5.77 4.21 -1.89
CA MET A 116 -6.23 4.66 -0.59
C MET A 116 -7.62 5.28 -0.61
N GLU A 117 -7.99 5.96 -1.70
CA GLU A 117 -9.31 6.55 -1.84
C GLU A 117 -10.41 5.48 -1.92
N VAL A 118 -10.08 4.33 -2.49
CA VAL A 118 -10.96 3.16 -2.54
C VAL A 118 -11.03 2.47 -1.19
N LEU A 119 -9.88 2.23 -0.54
CA LEU A 119 -9.82 1.56 0.77
C LEU A 119 -10.58 2.35 1.84
N ALA A 120 -10.40 3.67 1.89
CA ALA A 120 -11.04 4.55 2.86
C ALA A 120 -12.58 4.56 2.77
N ARG A 121 -13.14 4.15 1.63
CA ARG A 121 -14.59 4.06 1.39
C ARG A 121 -15.16 2.66 1.66
N GLN A 122 -14.33 1.68 2.00
CA GLN A 122 -14.80 0.32 2.27
C GLN A 122 -15.27 0.17 3.73
N PRO A 123 -16.48 -0.34 3.96
CA PRO A 123 -16.93 -0.68 5.30
C PRO A 123 -16.10 -1.85 5.85
N LEU A 124 -15.90 -1.88 7.18
CA LEU A 124 -15.23 -2.99 7.88
C LEU A 124 -13.79 -3.27 7.43
N CYS A 125 -13.15 -2.30 6.77
CA CYS A 125 -11.73 -2.37 6.48
C CYS A 125 -10.93 -2.26 7.77
N ARG A 126 -9.99 -3.19 7.97
CA ARG A 126 -9.09 -3.24 9.13
C ARG A 126 -7.67 -3.52 8.68
N ARG A 127 -6.70 -2.76 9.16
CA ARG A 127 -5.28 -3.10 9.01
C ARG A 127 -4.92 -4.27 9.91
N LEU A 128 -4.36 -5.32 9.32
CA LEU A 128 -3.90 -6.53 10.00
C LEU A 128 -2.42 -6.43 10.39
N SER A 129 -1.58 -5.94 9.49
CA SER A 129 -0.16 -5.76 9.72
C SER A 129 0.37 -4.55 8.95
N PHE A 130 1.42 -3.96 9.49
CA PHE A 130 2.20 -2.91 8.84
C PHE A 130 3.68 -3.16 9.17
N ARG A 131 4.50 -3.32 8.15
CA ARG A 131 5.94 -3.57 8.28
C ARG A 131 6.71 -2.61 7.41
N VAL A 132 7.92 -2.28 7.84
CA VAL A 132 8.90 -1.56 7.04
C VAL A 132 10.20 -2.34 7.08
N SER A 133 11.00 -2.21 6.02
CA SER A 133 12.35 -2.75 5.98
C SER A 133 13.25 -1.87 5.12
N LEU A 134 14.55 -1.97 5.38
CA LEU A 134 15.59 -1.37 4.57
C LEU A 134 16.48 -2.47 4.02
N GLN A 135 16.64 -2.53 2.70
CA GLN A 135 17.53 -3.47 2.03
C GLN A 135 18.24 -2.77 0.86
N GLY A 136 19.57 -2.75 0.87
CA GLY A 136 20.36 -2.20 -0.24
C GLY A 136 20.03 -0.74 -0.60
N GLY A 137 19.81 0.12 0.40
CA GLY A 137 19.44 1.52 0.17
C GLY A 137 17.98 1.76 -0.21
N ARG A 138 17.20 0.69 -0.37
CA ARG A 138 15.77 0.74 -0.72
C ARG A 138 14.90 0.45 0.49
N ILE A 139 13.99 1.38 0.78
CA ILE A 139 12.97 1.20 1.81
C ILE A 139 11.79 0.47 1.18
N SER A 140 11.32 -0.58 1.84
CA SER A 140 10.04 -1.20 1.56
C SER A 140 9.08 -0.95 2.71
N ARG A 141 7.81 -0.74 2.39
CA ARG A 141 6.73 -0.80 3.36
C ARG A 141 5.70 -1.80 2.86
N GLU A 142 5.17 -2.61 3.77
CA GLU A 142 4.11 -3.55 3.46
C GLU A 142 2.96 -3.37 4.44
N THR A 143 1.76 -3.14 3.91
CA THR A 143 0.54 -3.10 4.70
C THR A 143 -0.44 -4.16 4.22
N VAL A 144 -0.96 -4.96 5.16
CA VAL A 144 -2.03 -5.92 4.89
C VAL A 144 -3.32 -5.44 5.53
N TYR A 145 -4.37 -5.31 4.74
CA TYR A 145 -5.72 -4.99 5.15
C TYR A 145 -6.64 -6.20 4.99
N ARG A 146 -7.66 -6.26 5.84
CA ARG A 146 -8.82 -7.13 5.69
C ARG A 146 -10.02 -6.28 5.36
N ILE A 147 -10.76 -6.65 4.32
CA ILE A 147 -12.02 -6.02 3.94
C ILE A 147 -13.03 -7.14 3.78
N LEU A 148 -13.93 -7.29 4.74
CA LEU A 148 -14.81 -8.46 4.85
C LEU A 148 -13.97 -9.76 4.85
N LEU A 149 -14.14 -10.60 3.83
CA LEU A 149 -13.41 -11.86 3.63
C LEU A 149 -12.17 -11.72 2.74
N ALA A 150 -12.00 -10.57 2.08
CA ALA A 150 -10.85 -10.31 1.22
C ALA A 150 -9.66 -9.79 2.03
N ARG A 151 -8.46 -10.11 1.56
CA ARG A 151 -7.21 -9.51 2.03
C ARG A 151 -6.58 -8.69 0.91
N VAL A 152 -6.10 -7.51 1.27
CA VAL A 152 -5.41 -6.58 0.37
C VAL A 152 -4.02 -6.35 0.94
N ARG A 153 -2.97 -6.67 0.18
CA ARG A 153 -1.59 -6.31 0.52
C ARG A 153 -1.17 -5.17 -0.38
N VAL A 154 -0.57 -4.16 0.22
CA VAL A 154 0.03 -3.03 -0.49
C VAL A 154 1.49 -3.01 -0.09
N THR A 155 2.36 -3.07 -1.08
CA THR A 155 3.80 -2.94 -0.88
C THR A 155 4.30 -1.78 -1.70
N GLU A 156 4.96 -0.82 -1.05
CA GLU A 156 5.57 0.34 -1.70
C GLU A 156 7.08 0.33 -1.48
N TRP A 157 7.85 0.63 -2.53
CA TRP A 157 9.30 0.64 -2.51
C TRP A 157 9.88 1.94 -3.07
N PHE A 158 10.78 2.55 -2.32
CA PHE A 158 11.43 3.81 -2.68
C PHE A 158 12.83 3.88 -2.10
N ASP A 159 13.74 4.54 -2.81
CA ASP A 159 15.14 4.66 -2.39
C ASP A 159 15.31 5.80 -1.39
N ILE A 160 16.31 5.69 -0.51
CA ILE A 160 16.61 6.72 0.48
C ILE A 160 16.96 8.05 -0.20
N ASP A 161 17.72 7.99 -1.30
CA ASP A 161 18.26 9.18 -1.98
C ASP A 161 17.32 9.74 -3.06
N ALA A 162 16.28 8.99 -3.41
CA ALA A 162 15.36 9.36 -4.48
C ALA A 162 14.16 10.16 -4.00
N CYS A 163 14.04 10.51 -2.71
CA CYS A 163 12.87 11.20 -2.14
C CYS A 163 13.24 12.47 -1.38
#